data_AF-A7STJ7-F1
#
_entry.id   AF-A7STJ7-F1
#
_cell.length_a   1.000
_cell.length_b   1.000
_cell.length_c   1.000
_cell.angle_alpha   90.00
_cell.angle_beta   90.00
_cell.angle_gamma   90.00
#
_symmetry.space_group_name_H-M   'P 1'
#
loop_
_entity.id
_entity.type
_entity.pdbx_description
1 polymer ?
#
loop_
_entity_poly.entity_id
_entity_poly.type
_entity_poly.pdbx_seq_one_letter_code
_entity_poly.pdbx_strand_id
1 'polypeptide(L)'
;MAPSAQVVVYTIRPEGEVVVDSLTVTVEKPFANEVSVSFSRDSAKPGDQVNLLATATPDSLVAFRVVDKSVLLMDKDNDITCNKVEHLV
;
A
#
# COMPACT_ATOMS: atom_id res chain seq x y z
N MET A 1 -7.55 4.97 -9.78
CA MET A 1 -8.74 5.34 -9.00
C MET A 1 -8.55 5.12 -7.49
N ALA A 2 -7.31 4.95 -7.04
CA ALA A 2 -6.94 4.86 -5.64
C ALA A 2 -6.21 6.16 -5.26
N PRO A 3 -6.24 6.61 -4.00
CA PRO A 3 -6.87 5.98 -2.83
C PRO A 3 -8.39 6.16 -2.75
N SER A 4 -8.96 7.06 -3.54
CA SER A 4 -10.40 7.26 -3.66
C SER A 4 -10.85 7.41 -5.11
N ALA A 5 -12.11 7.05 -5.36
CA ALA A 5 -12.77 7.13 -6.64
C ALA A 5 -13.99 8.05 -6.52
N GLN A 6 -14.17 8.97 -7.47
CA GLN A 6 -15.39 9.77 -7.58
C GLN A 6 -16.27 9.20 -8.69
N VAL A 7 -17.49 8.81 -8.32
CA VAL A 7 -18.54 8.37 -9.23
C VAL A 7 -19.45 9.57 -9.49
N VAL A 8 -19.65 9.93 -10.75
CA VAL A 8 -20.53 11.04 -11.15
C VAL A 8 -21.67 10.48 -11.98
N VAL A 9 -22.90 10.87 -11.66
CA VAL A 9 -24.11 10.49 -12.38
C VAL A 9 -24.79 11.77 -12.85
N TYR A 10 -25.23 11.78 -14.10
CA TYR A 10 -25.98 12.91 -14.65
C TYR A 10 -27.16 12.46 -15.50
N THR A 11 -28.12 13.35 -15.66
CA THR A 11 -29.23 13.21 -16.61
C THR A 11 -29.52 14.54 -17.29
N ILE A 12 -30.02 14.49 -18.52
CA ILE A 12 -30.46 15.65 -19.29
C ILE A 12 -31.97 15.56 -19.44
N ARG A 13 -32.69 16.55 -18.93
CA ARG A 13 -34.14 16.61 -19.03
C ARG A 13 -34.58 17.09 -20.43
N PRO A 14 -35.82 16.80 -20.87
CA PRO A 14 -36.31 17.20 -22.19
C PRO A 14 -36.18 18.69 -22.52
N GLU A 15 -36.23 19.56 -21.51
CA GLU A 15 -36.05 21.01 -21.58
C GLU A 15 -34.58 21.45 -21.69
N GLY A 16 -33.62 20.52 -21.62
CA GLY A 16 -32.19 20.79 -21.69
C GLY A 16 -31.50 21.03 -20.35
N GLU A 17 -32.22 20.95 -19.22
CA GLU A 17 -31.62 21.03 -17.88
C GLU A 17 -30.73 19.81 -17.61
N VAL A 18 -29.52 20.05 -17.10
CA VAL A 18 -28.60 18.99 -16.67
C VAL A 18 -28.64 18.87 -15.15
N VAL A 19 -29.01 17.69 -14.66
CA VAL A 19 -28.96 17.37 -13.23
C VAL A 19 -27.78 16.43 -12.99
N VAL A 20 -26.93 16.76 -12.03
CA VAL A 20 -25.72 16.00 -11.70
C VAL A 20 -25.70 15.69 -10.21
N ASP A 21 -25.25 14.47 -9.88
CA ASP A 21 -24.90 14.06 -8.53
C ASP A 21 -23.56 13.32 -8.53
N SER A 22 -22.90 13.24 -7.38
CA SER A 22 -21.63 12.54 -7.25
C SER A 22 -21.46 11.85 -5.90
N LEU A 23 -20.74 10.73 -5.92
CA LEU A 23 -20.38 9.96 -4.73
C LEU A 23 -18.88 9.67 -4.73
N THR A 24 -18.21 9.99 -3.63
CA THR A 24 -16.82 9.58 -3.41
C THR A 24 -16.79 8.24 -2.67
N VAL A 25 -16.01 7.30 -3.18
CA VAL A 25 -15.82 5.95 -2.64
C VAL A 25 -14.34 5.74 -2.30
N THR A 26 -14.06 5.30 -1.08
CA THR A 26 -12.70 4.92 -0.66
C THR A 26 -12.35 3.54 -1.22
N VAL A 27 -11.15 3.40 -1.78
CA VAL A 27 -10.68 2.12 -2.32
C VAL A 27 -9.87 1.39 -1.26
N GLU A 28 -10.32 0.20 -0.86
CA GLU A 28 -9.54 -0.68 0.01
C GLU A 28 -8.29 -1.19 -0.73
N LYS A 29 -7.17 -1.27 -0.01
CA LYS A 29 -5.86 -1.72 -0.54
C LYS A 29 -5.48 -0.97 -1.84
N PRO A 30 -5.20 0.35 -1.74
CA PRO A 30 -4.99 1.20 -2.90
C PRO A 30 -3.74 0.88 -3.73
N PHE A 31 -2.82 0.05 -3.21
CA PHE A 31 -1.58 -0.33 -3.89
C PHE A 31 -1.80 -1.53 -4.80
N ALA A 32 -1.64 -1.30 -6.12
CA ALA A 32 -1.79 -2.35 -7.12
C ALA A 32 -0.67 -3.41 -7.07
N ASN A 33 0.52 -3.05 -6.60
CA ASN A 33 1.63 -3.98 -6.47
C ASN A 33 1.53 -4.71 -5.12
N GLU A 34 1.09 -5.97 -5.15
CA GLU A 34 1.06 -6.80 -3.95
C GLU A 34 2.46 -7.30 -3.61
N VAL A 35 2.97 -6.84 -2.47
CA VAL A 35 4.29 -7.23 -1.96
C VAL A 35 4.13 -8.13 -0.75
N SER A 36 4.84 -9.25 -0.75
CA SER A 36 4.98 -10.12 0.42
C SER A 36 6.45 -10.43 0.69
N VAL A 37 6.79 -10.61 1.97
CA VAL A 37 8.16 -10.91 2.40
C VAL A 37 8.12 -12.04 3.42
N SER A 38 9.02 -13.01 3.29
CA SER A 38 9.16 -14.12 4.22
C SER A 38 10.61 -14.54 4.39
N PHE A 39 10.94 -15.09 5.56
CA PHE A 39 12.22 -15.73 5.79
C PHE A 39 12.10 -17.24 5.56
N SER A 40 13.17 -17.87 5.09
CA SER A 40 13.22 -19.33 4.90
C SER A 40 13.11 -20.15 6.19
N ARG A 41 13.30 -19.50 7.35
CA ARG A 41 13.24 -20.11 8.68
C ARG A 41 12.89 -19.05 9.73
N ASP A 42 12.23 -19.47 10.81
CA ASP A 42 11.79 -18.57 11.88
C ASP A 42 12.92 -18.17 12.85
N SER A 43 14.00 -18.95 12.91
CA SER A 43 15.16 -18.70 13.77
C SER A 43 16.45 -19.22 13.15
N ALA A 44 17.57 -18.61 13.51
CA ALA A 44 18.89 -18.92 13.00
C ALA A 44 19.96 -18.62 14.07
N LYS A 45 21.08 -19.32 14.02
CA LYS A 45 22.26 -19.02 14.85
C LYS A 45 23.12 -17.95 14.19
N PRO A 46 23.99 -17.24 14.95
CA PRO A 46 24.96 -16.34 14.35
C PRO A 46 25.82 -17.06 13.31
N GLY A 47 25.92 -16.48 12.11
CA GLY A 47 26.67 -17.06 10.99
C GLY A 47 25.88 -18.04 10.12
N ASP A 48 24.66 -18.42 10.50
CA ASP A 48 23.79 -19.22 9.64
C ASP A 48 23.35 -18.43 8.41
N GLN A 49 23.31 -19.10 7.26
CA GLN A 49 22.71 -18.53 6.06
C GLN A 49 21.17 -18.60 6.15
N VAL A 50 20.52 -17.45 5.91
CA VAL A 50 19.06 -17.32 5.85
C VAL A 50 18.69 -16.66 4.53
N ASN A 51 17.67 -17.19 3.86
CA ASN A 51 17.15 -16.57 2.64
C ASN A 51 15.95 -15.68 2.99
N LEU A 52 15.96 -14.46 2.47
CA LEU A 52 14.83 -13.54 2.48
C LEU A 52 14.15 -13.63 1.12
N LEU A 53 12.87 -14.01 1.11
CA LEU A 53 12.08 -14.14 -0.10
C LEU A 53 11.12 -12.96 -0.19
N ALA A 54 11.07 -12.30 -1.35
CA ALA A 54 10.07 -11.30 -1.65
C ALA A 54 9.34 -11.65 -2.94
N THR A 55 8.03 -11.46 -2.92
CA THR A 55 7.18 -11.56 -4.10
C THR A 55 6.61 -10.19 -4.39
N ALA A 56 6.69 -9.77 -5.64
CA ALA A 56 6.12 -8.53 -6.15
C ALA A 56 5.79 -8.71 -7.64
N THR A 57 5.10 -7.73 -8.22
CA THR A 57 4.84 -7.67 -9.66
C THR A 57 6.17 -7.71 -10.44
N PRO A 58 6.24 -8.41 -11.60
CA PRO A 58 7.46 -8.45 -12.41
C PRO A 58 8.06 -7.07 -12.69
N ASP A 59 9.38 -7.02 -12.81
CA ASP A 59 10.17 -5.80 -13.05
C ASP A 59 10.06 -4.70 -11.96
N SER A 60 9.49 -5.03 -10.80
CA SER A 60 9.47 -4.13 -9.64
C SER A 60 10.86 -3.98 -9.03
N LEU A 61 11.20 -2.76 -8.62
CA LEU A 61 12.31 -2.51 -7.71
C LEU A 61 11.84 -2.77 -6.27
N VAL A 62 12.51 -3.67 -5.56
CA VAL A 62 12.21 -3.99 -4.15
C VAL A 62 13.37 -3.55 -3.26
N ALA A 63 13.07 -2.68 -2.29
CA ALA A 63 14.04 -2.23 -1.30
C ALA A 63 13.75 -2.90 0.05
N PHE A 64 14.79 -3.41 0.71
CA PHE A 64 14.68 -4.05 2.01
C PHE A 64 15.28 -3.18 3.11
N ARG A 65 14.60 -3.14 4.25
CA ARG A 65 15.13 -2.60 5.50
C ARG A 65 15.08 -3.70 6.56
N VAL A 66 16.26 -4.05 7.07
CA VAL A 66 16.44 -5.03 8.14
C VAL A 66 16.96 -4.29 9.37
N VAL A 67 16.26 -4.43 10.49
CA VAL A 67 16.59 -3.75 11.75
C VAL A 67 16.65 -4.76 12.89
N ASP A 68 17.48 -4.47 13.88
CA ASP A 68 17.44 -5.20 15.15
C ASP A 68 16.15 -4.85 15.91
N LYS A 69 15.53 -5.84 16.56
CA LYS A 69 14.28 -5.64 17.29
C LYS A 69 14.39 -4.61 18.40
N SER A 70 15.57 -4.42 19.00
CA SER A 70 15.79 -3.40 20.03
C SER A 70 15.59 -1.97 19.52
N VAL A 71 15.84 -1.71 18.23
CA VAL A 71 15.60 -0.39 17.61
C VAL A 71 14.11 -0.05 17.57
N LEU A 72 13.23 -1.05 17.56
CA LEU A 72 11.79 -0.83 17.67
C LEU A 72 11.37 -0.31 19.06
N LEU A 73 12.25 -0.32 20.06
CA LEU A 73 11.99 0.30 21.37
C LEU A 73 12.31 1.80 21.39
N MET A 74 12.99 2.30 20.36
CA MET A 74 13.28 3.73 20.16
C MET A 74 12.11 4.41 19.43
N ASP A 75 12.24 5.70 19.12
CA ASP A 75 11.17 6.46 18.47
C ASP A 75 10.70 5.80 17.16
N LYS A 76 9.42 5.41 17.12
CA LYS A 76 8.82 4.50 16.14
C LYS A 76 8.30 5.22 14.89
N ASP A 77 8.36 6.54 14.84
CA ASP A 77 7.63 7.30 13.82
C ASP A 77 8.34 7.40 12.45
N ASN A 78 9.51 6.77 12.30
CA ASN A 78 10.26 6.79 11.03
C ASN A 78 9.96 5.60 10.12
N ASP A 79 9.08 4.67 10.52
CA ASP A 79 8.69 3.54 9.68
C ASP A 79 7.75 3.98 8.56
N ILE A 80 7.96 3.42 7.37
CA ILE A 80 7.10 3.58 6.20
C ILE A 80 5.97 2.55 6.30
N THR A 81 4.72 3.03 6.29
CA THR A 81 3.53 2.18 6.34
C THR A 81 2.61 2.51 5.17
N CYS A 82 1.73 1.57 4.80
CA CYS A 82 0.72 1.78 3.75
C CYS A 82 -0.06 3.08 4.00
N ASN A 83 -0.60 3.26 5.20
CA ASN A 83 -1.36 4.46 5.57
C ASN A 83 -0.56 5.76 5.39
N LYS A 84 0.72 5.79 5.80
CA LYS A 84 1.56 6.98 5.63
C LYS A 84 1.74 7.34 4.16
N VAL A 85 1.86 6.34 3.28
CA VAL A 85 1.97 6.56 1.84
C VAL A 85 0.62 6.95 1.24
N GLU A 86 -0.48 6.31 1.64
CA GLU A 86 -1.84 6.62 1.17
C GLU A 86 -2.26 8.06 1.39
N HIS A 87 -1.82 8.68 2.49
CA HIS A 87 -2.11 10.09 2.79
C HIS A 87 -1.18 11.09 2.08
N LEU A 88 -0.14 10.63 1.40
CA LEU A 88 0.80 11.47 0.64
C LEU A 88 0.43 11.60 -0.84
N VAL A 89 -0.46 10.75 -1.35
CA VAL A 89 -0.87 10.70 -2.77
C VAL A 89 -2.34 11.03 -2.93
#